data_AF-A0A178V2W6-F1
#
_entry.id   AF-A0A178V2W6-F1
#
_cell.length_a   1.000
_cell.length_b   1.000
_cell.length_c   1.000
_cell.angle_alpha   90.00
_cell.angle_beta   90.00
_cell.angle_gamma   90.00
#
_symmetry.space_group_name_H-M   'P 1'
#
loop_
_entity.id
_entity.type
_entity.pdbx_description
1 polymer ?
#
loop_
_entity_poly.entity_id
_entity_poly.type
_entity_poly.pdbx_seq_one_letter_code
_entity_poly.pdbx_strand_id
1 'polypeptide(L)'
;MILQHRMAGLAVIEIAQKVSKAWRIEWRNSTKGTTKNGKKNRRRERTNILSQNRGGAGCSSSSFSETSTGYASLEDRSSGRSILSWQDVYSPAVRWRQISEPCDPVVWVNKLSEEFNSGFGSHTPMVLGQAKVVRYFPNYERTLTLAKSIIKDKLSVRSKKDKVIDLSKDEKIEKIMRAETCDELHNIVGEDFWVATWCDSTGSEGKRLEGTRITCIQKPGRLGYDFSIRTPCTPARWSDFDEEMTSAWEALCTAYCGENYGSTELDALETVRDAILRMTYYWYNFMPLARGTAVTGFVVLLGLLLAANMEFTETIPKGLQIDWEAILNVEPGSFVDSVKSWLYPSLKINTSWRDHTEISSAFSTTGAVVAALSTYND
;
A
#
# COMPACT_ATOMS: atom_id res chain seq x y z
N MET A 1 -13.58 -6.68 -18.48
CA MET A 1 -12.89 -7.71 -17.65
C MET A 1 -11.59 -8.22 -18.27
N ILE A 2 -11.55 -8.73 -19.51
CA ILE A 2 -10.31 -9.27 -20.12
C ILE A 2 -9.21 -8.20 -20.26
N LEU A 3 -9.55 -6.99 -20.72
CA LEU A 3 -8.59 -5.88 -20.86
C LEU A 3 -7.96 -5.47 -19.52
N GLN A 4 -8.75 -5.42 -18.44
CA GLN A 4 -8.26 -5.11 -17.09
C GLN A 4 -7.24 -6.15 -16.61
N HIS A 5 -7.51 -7.43 -16.80
CA HIS A 5 -6.58 -8.50 -16.42
C HIS A 5 -5.28 -8.44 -17.23
N ARG A 6 -5.36 -8.19 -18.55
CA ARG A 6 -4.18 -8.00 -19.40
C ARG A 6 -3.34 -6.81 -18.97
N MET A 7 -3.97 -5.66 -18.67
CA MET A 7 -3.27 -4.47 -18.19
C MET A 7 -2.68 -4.68 -16.79
N ALA A 8 -3.35 -5.43 -15.91
CA ALA A 8 -2.79 -5.82 -14.62
C ALA A 8 -1.53 -6.67 -14.79
N GLY A 9 -1.54 -7.66 -15.69
CA GLY A 9 -0.36 -8.46 -16.02
C GLY A 9 0.79 -7.62 -16.59
N LEU A 10 0.49 -6.67 -17.47
CA LEU A 10 1.50 -5.72 -17.97
C LEU A 10 2.08 -4.87 -16.83
N ALA A 11 1.23 -4.39 -15.91
CA ALA A 11 1.69 -3.64 -14.75
C ALA A 11 2.62 -4.47 -13.85
N VAL A 12 2.31 -5.76 -13.62
CA VAL A 12 3.17 -6.69 -12.88
C VAL A 12 4.56 -6.76 -13.51
N ILE A 13 4.64 -6.95 -14.83
CA ILE A 13 5.92 -7.02 -15.56
C ILE A 13 6.68 -5.68 -15.48
N GLU A 14 6.01 -4.55 -15.63
CA GLU A 14 6.65 -3.23 -15.57
C GLU A 14 7.24 -2.96 -14.18
N ILE A 15 6.49 -3.27 -13.13
CA ILE A 15 6.94 -3.18 -11.74
C ILE A 15 8.15 -4.08 -11.54
N ALA A 16 8.09 -5.33 -12.01
CA ALA A 16 9.19 -6.28 -11.88
C ALA A 16 10.47 -5.78 -12.56
N GLN A 17 10.36 -5.27 -13.80
CA GLN A 17 11.47 -4.68 -14.54
C GLN A 17 12.06 -3.46 -13.83
N LYS A 18 11.20 -2.54 -13.34
CA LYS A 18 11.62 -1.31 -12.66
C LYS A 18 12.32 -1.62 -11.33
N VAL A 19 11.72 -2.47 -10.51
CA VAL A 19 12.23 -2.85 -9.18
C VAL A 19 13.52 -3.65 -9.30
N SER A 20 13.58 -4.64 -10.19
CA SER A 20 14.78 -5.46 -10.37
C SER A 20 16.00 -4.65 -10.82
N LYS A 21 15.80 -3.63 -11.67
CA LYS A 21 16.87 -2.68 -12.01
C LYS A 21 17.34 -1.89 -10.79
N ALA A 22 16.41 -1.38 -9.97
CA ALA A 22 16.75 -0.63 -8.77
C ALA A 22 17.54 -1.50 -7.77
N TRP A 23 17.04 -2.70 -7.46
CA TRP A 23 17.74 -3.66 -6.61
C TRP A 23 19.11 -4.07 -7.14
N ARG A 24 19.27 -4.22 -8.47
CA ARG A 24 20.58 -4.48 -9.08
C ARG A 24 21.59 -3.36 -8.80
N ILE A 25 21.16 -2.11 -8.90
CA ILE A 25 22.03 -0.97 -8.66
C ILE A 25 22.36 -0.87 -7.16
N GLU A 26 21.36 -1.07 -6.30
CA GLU A 26 21.51 -1.06 -4.85
C GLU A 26 22.47 -2.14 -4.36
N TRP A 27 22.25 -3.40 -4.78
CA TRP A 27 23.15 -4.52 -4.52
C TRP A 27 24.59 -4.21 -4.94
N ARG A 28 24.80 -3.71 -6.18
CA ARG A 28 26.14 -3.32 -6.68
C ARG A 28 26.81 -2.23 -5.85
N ASN A 29 26.03 -1.28 -5.33
CA ASN A 29 26.57 -0.20 -4.50
C ASN A 29 26.98 -0.73 -3.12
N SER A 30 26.18 -1.63 -2.53
CA SER A 30 26.48 -2.30 -1.27
C SER A 30 27.75 -3.15 -1.34
N THR A 31 27.96 -3.91 -2.43
CA THR A 31 29.20 -4.71 -2.62
C THR A 31 30.44 -3.85 -2.89
N LYS A 32 30.27 -2.66 -3.46
CA LYS A 32 31.38 -1.71 -3.70
C LYS A 32 31.79 -0.95 -2.43
N GLY A 33 30.88 -0.77 -1.48
CA GLY A 33 31.15 -0.15 -0.18
C GLY A 33 32.02 -1.05 0.72
N THR A 34 31.75 -2.36 0.73
CA THR A 34 32.51 -3.34 1.53
C THR A 34 33.94 -3.58 1.03
N THR A 35 34.24 -3.29 -0.24
CA THR A 35 35.57 -3.45 -0.84
C THR A 35 36.49 -2.23 -0.71
N LYS A 36 36.01 -1.11 -0.15
CA LYS A 36 36.78 0.16 -0.04
C LYS A 36 37.34 0.49 1.35
N ASN A 37 37.43 -0.46 2.27
CA ASN A 37 38.22 -0.32 3.51
C ASN A 37 39.73 -0.59 3.30
N GLY A 38 40.24 -0.33 2.10
CA GLY A 38 41.68 -0.31 1.79
C GLY A 38 42.20 1.13 1.75
N LYS A 39 42.89 1.55 2.82
CA LYS A 39 43.77 2.73 2.95
C LYS A 39 43.67 3.79 1.83
N LYS A 40 42.89 4.85 2.05
CA LYS A 40 43.15 6.15 1.41
C LYS A 40 43.74 7.11 2.44
N ASN A 41 45.03 7.40 2.27
CA ASN A 41 45.76 8.43 3.00
C ASN A 41 44.99 9.76 2.94
N ARG A 42 44.71 10.33 4.12
CA ARG A 42 44.28 11.71 4.30
C ARG A 42 45.33 12.63 3.69
N ARG A 43 45.09 13.15 2.49
CA ARG A 43 45.82 14.31 1.98
C ARG A 43 45.02 15.54 2.38
N ARG A 44 45.59 16.29 3.32
CA ARG A 44 45.13 17.57 3.89
C ARG A 44 44.58 18.48 2.78
N GLU A 45 43.31 18.81 2.89
CA GLU A 45 42.60 19.78 2.06
C GLU A 45 43.10 21.18 2.43
N ARG A 46 43.58 21.94 1.45
CA ARG A 46 43.97 23.34 1.59
C ARG A 46 42.80 24.16 1.09
N THR A 47 42.08 24.78 2.02
CA THR A 47 41.04 25.77 1.76
C THR A 47 41.58 26.90 0.91
N ASN A 48 40.93 27.21 -0.21
CA ASN A 48 41.08 28.47 -0.91
C ASN A 48 39.70 29.01 -1.31
N ILE A 49 39.50 30.25 -0.89
CA ILE A 49 38.29 31.06 -0.99
C ILE A 49 38.19 31.70 -2.39
N LEU A 50 36.95 31.75 -2.90
CA LEU A 50 36.32 32.63 -3.90
C LEU A 50 37.14 33.23 -5.07
N SER A 51 36.60 33.09 -6.29
CA SER A 51 36.50 34.23 -7.21
C SER A 51 35.26 34.14 -8.11
N GLN A 52 34.49 35.23 -8.16
CA GLN A 52 33.45 35.51 -9.14
C GLN A 52 34.06 36.27 -10.32
N ASN A 53 33.74 35.91 -11.57
CA ASN A 53 33.13 36.85 -12.54
C ASN A 53 32.97 36.35 -13.99
N ARG A 54 31.87 36.84 -14.59
CA ARG A 54 31.63 37.27 -16.00
C ARG A 54 31.36 36.25 -17.11
N GLY A 55 30.07 36.17 -17.49
CA GLY A 55 29.51 36.80 -18.70
C GLY A 55 29.82 36.20 -20.09
N GLY A 56 28.78 35.78 -20.81
CA GLY A 56 28.82 35.53 -22.26
C GLY A 56 27.49 35.00 -22.82
N ALA A 57 26.95 35.67 -23.82
CA ALA A 57 25.62 35.47 -24.43
C ALA A 57 25.61 34.47 -25.61
N GLY A 58 24.46 33.86 -25.91
CA GLY A 58 24.20 33.24 -27.22
C GLY A 58 23.07 32.21 -27.32
N CYS A 59 21.94 32.63 -27.92
CA CYS A 59 21.01 31.92 -28.83
C CYS A 59 20.26 30.61 -28.45
N SER A 60 18.94 30.79 -28.24
CA SER A 60 17.73 30.06 -28.70
C SER A 60 17.72 28.53 -28.99
N SER A 61 16.83 27.80 -28.32
CA SER A 61 15.59 27.24 -28.92
C SER A 61 14.68 26.64 -27.84
N SER A 62 13.40 27.03 -27.88
CA SER A 62 12.36 26.63 -26.92
C SER A 62 11.89 25.20 -27.17
N SER A 63 12.08 24.34 -26.18
CA SER A 63 11.32 23.09 -26.02
C SER A 63 10.55 23.19 -24.71
N PHE A 64 9.22 23.19 -24.77
CA PHE A 64 8.36 23.18 -23.59
C PHE A 64 8.64 21.92 -22.76
N SER A 65 9.21 22.10 -21.58
CA SER A 65 9.28 21.09 -20.53
C SER A 65 8.27 21.45 -19.45
N GLU A 66 7.27 20.60 -19.24
CA GLU A 66 6.40 20.65 -18.07
C GLU A 66 7.23 20.59 -16.79
N THR A 67 6.96 21.54 -15.90
CA THR A 67 7.69 21.77 -14.67
C THR A 67 7.26 20.73 -13.64
N SER A 68 8.07 19.68 -13.45
CA SER A 68 8.02 18.90 -12.21
C SER A 68 8.66 19.74 -11.12
N THR A 69 7.85 20.45 -10.33
CA THR A 69 8.29 21.05 -9.06
C THR A 69 8.55 19.94 -8.05
N GLY A 70 9.65 19.22 -8.25
CA GLY A 70 10.33 18.48 -7.20
C GLY A 70 11.33 19.42 -6.55
N TYR A 71 11.17 19.70 -5.25
CA TYR A 71 12.22 20.30 -4.43
C TYR A 71 13.40 19.32 -4.37
N ALA A 72 14.29 19.39 -5.37
CA ALA A 72 15.62 18.79 -5.28
C ALA A 72 16.54 19.85 -4.66
N SER A 73 16.64 19.84 -3.33
CA SER A 73 17.78 20.45 -2.65
C SER A 73 19.01 19.64 -3.02
N LEU A 74 19.80 20.19 -3.94
CA LEU A 74 21.16 19.78 -4.26
C LEU A 74 22.04 20.20 -3.08
N GLU A 75 22.10 19.38 -2.02
CA GLU A 75 23.21 19.35 -1.06
C GLU A 75 23.07 18.13 -0.13
N ASP A 76 24.17 17.38 -0.05
CA ASP A 76 24.45 16.22 0.80
C ASP A 76 23.63 14.91 0.57
N ARG A 77 24.06 14.13 -0.42
CA ARG A 77 23.66 12.72 -0.57
C ARG A 77 24.29 11.88 0.53
N SER A 78 23.56 11.69 1.63
CA SER A 78 23.82 10.62 2.58
C SER A 78 23.66 9.26 1.89
N SER A 79 24.68 8.42 2.00
CA SER A 79 24.67 7.03 1.60
C SER A 79 23.67 6.24 2.45
N GLY A 80 22.52 5.86 1.88
CA GLY A 80 21.57 4.97 2.57
C GLY A 80 20.14 4.89 2.00
N ARG A 81 19.66 5.88 1.23
CA ARG A 81 18.29 5.83 0.69
C ARG A 81 18.19 4.94 -0.55
N SER A 82 17.16 4.09 -0.60
CA SER A 82 16.79 3.33 -1.79
C SER A 82 16.57 4.26 -2.98
N ILE A 83 16.92 3.79 -4.19
CA ILE A 83 16.82 4.59 -5.42
C ILE A 83 15.35 4.87 -5.79
N LEU A 84 14.44 3.98 -5.41
CA LEU A 84 13.01 4.15 -5.58
C LEU A 84 12.38 4.43 -4.22
N SER A 85 11.39 5.32 -4.17
CA SER A 85 10.47 5.39 -3.03
C SER A 85 9.44 4.26 -3.11
N TRP A 86 8.75 3.97 -2.01
CA TRP A 86 7.60 3.07 -2.05
C TRP A 86 6.56 3.57 -3.06
N GLN A 87 6.33 4.88 -3.16
CA GLN A 87 5.36 5.45 -4.08
C GLN A 87 5.75 5.22 -5.55
N ASP A 88 7.05 5.24 -5.87
CA ASP A 88 7.56 4.92 -7.21
C ASP A 88 7.29 3.46 -7.61
N VAL A 89 7.26 2.53 -6.65
CA VAL A 89 6.95 1.12 -6.85
C VAL A 89 5.46 0.94 -7.18
N TYR A 90 4.58 1.68 -6.50
CA TYR A 90 3.13 1.59 -6.68
C TYR A 90 2.60 2.37 -7.89
N SER A 91 3.30 3.42 -8.33
CA SER A 91 2.86 4.31 -9.41
C SER A 91 2.50 3.61 -10.74
N PRO A 92 3.26 2.61 -11.24
CA PRO A 92 2.87 1.88 -12.45
C PRO A 92 1.51 1.18 -12.32
N ALA A 93 1.24 0.52 -11.19
CA ALA A 93 -0.06 -0.13 -10.97
C ALA A 93 -1.20 0.88 -10.93
N VAL A 94 -1.01 2.03 -10.27
CA VAL A 94 -1.99 3.14 -10.24
C VAL A 94 -2.28 3.63 -11.66
N ARG A 95 -1.24 3.89 -12.44
CA ARG A 95 -1.36 4.36 -13.83
C ARG A 95 -2.13 3.36 -14.70
N TRP A 96 -1.76 2.09 -14.68
CA TRP A 96 -2.45 1.07 -15.48
C TRP A 96 -3.88 0.81 -15.00
N ARG A 97 -4.15 0.95 -13.70
CA ARG A 97 -5.50 0.90 -13.16
C ARG A 97 -6.37 2.05 -13.68
N GLN A 98 -5.85 3.28 -13.76
CA GLN A 98 -6.54 4.44 -14.36
C GLN A 98 -6.85 4.21 -15.85
N ILE A 99 -5.89 3.67 -16.60
CA ILE A 99 -6.06 3.44 -18.05
C ILE A 99 -7.07 2.32 -18.31
N SER A 100 -7.03 1.25 -17.50
CA SER A 100 -7.95 0.11 -17.66
C SER A 100 -9.40 0.43 -17.31
N GLU A 101 -9.65 1.38 -16.40
CA GLU A 101 -10.98 1.84 -16.00
C GLU A 101 -11.00 3.36 -15.85
N PRO A 102 -11.12 4.10 -16.96
CA PRO A 102 -11.08 5.57 -16.93
C PRO A 102 -12.25 6.20 -16.15
N CYS A 103 -13.32 5.43 -15.91
CA CYS A 103 -14.48 5.87 -15.12
C CYS A 103 -14.26 5.72 -13.60
N ASP A 104 -13.23 5.00 -13.17
CA ASP A 104 -12.89 4.86 -11.76
C ASP A 104 -11.87 5.93 -11.35
N PRO A 105 -12.15 6.79 -10.34
CA PRO A 105 -11.22 7.80 -9.85
C PRO A 105 -10.09 7.16 -9.03
N VAL A 106 -9.16 6.50 -9.71
CA VAL A 106 -7.98 5.87 -9.10
C VAL A 106 -6.92 6.95 -8.94
N VAL A 107 -7.06 7.75 -7.90
CA VAL A 107 -6.20 8.92 -7.63
C VAL A 107 -5.69 8.88 -6.21
N TRP A 108 -4.48 9.40 -6.01
CA TRP A 108 -3.87 9.55 -4.69
C TRP A 108 -4.67 10.55 -3.86
N VAL A 109 -5.12 10.14 -2.68
CA VAL A 109 -6.01 10.96 -1.86
C VAL A 109 -5.33 12.25 -1.39
N ASN A 110 -4.01 12.23 -1.13
CA ASN A 110 -3.27 13.45 -0.78
C ASN A 110 -3.17 14.50 -1.90
N LYS A 111 -3.67 14.19 -3.11
CA LYS A 111 -3.77 15.14 -4.22
C LYS A 111 -5.17 15.76 -4.33
N LEU A 112 -6.14 15.35 -3.50
CA LEU A 112 -7.52 15.83 -3.51
C LEU A 112 -7.75 17.03 -2.57
N SER A 113 -6.91 18.07 -2.65
CA SER A 113 -7.09 19.38 -1.98
C SER A 113 -7.94 19.42 -0.69
N GLU A 114 -9.13 20.04 -0.73
CA GLU A 114 -10.03 20.21 0.41
C GLU A 114 -10.57 18.88 0.94
N GLU A 115 -10.83 17.91 0.07
CA GLU A 115 -11.28 16.59 0.44
C GLU A 115 -10.25 15.87 1.33
N PHE A 116 -8.96 15.97 1.00
CA PHE A 116 -7.89 15.42 1.85
C PHE A 116 -7.87 16.06 3.24
N ASN A 117 -8.01 17.39 3.31
CA ASN A 117 -8.05 18.12 4.57
C ASN A 117 -9.27 17.75 5.43
N SER A 118 -10.39 17.42 4.78
CA SER A 118 -11.61 16.93 5.46
C SER A 118 -11.49 15.49 5.97
N GLY A 119 -10.41 14.78 5.64
CA GLY A 119 -10.22 13.38 5.96
C GLY A 119 -10.99 12.45 5.04
N PHE A 120 -11.09 12.79 3.74
CA PHE A 120 -11.66 11.94 2.70
C PHE A 120 -11.17 10.50 2.87
N GLY A 121 -12.09 9.56 2.71
CA GLY A 121 -11.81 8.17 3.01
C GLY A 121 -12.59 7.23 2.14
N SER A 122 -12.04 6.02 2.02
CA SER A 122 -12.79 4.90 1.45
C SER A 122 -14.06 4.67 2.28
N HIS A 123 -15.14 4.24 1.63
CA HIS A 123 -16.35 3.80 2.31
C HIS A 123 -16.79 2.48 1.70
N THR A 124 -16.67 1.42 2.50
CA THR A 124 -16.91 0.04 2.06
C THR A 124 -17.99 -0.58 2.95
N PRO A 125 -19.26 -0.53 2.53
CA PRO A 125 -20.35 -1.04 3.33
C PRO A 125 -20.50 -2.55 3.23
N MET A 126 -20.70 -3.20 4.38
CA MET A 126 -21.13 -4.60 4.47
C MET A 126 -22.66 -4.67 4.48
N VAL A 127 -23.30 -3.71 5.17
CA VAL A 127 -24.76 -3.53 5.22
C VAL A 127 -25.09 -2.08 4.84
N LEU A 128 -26.10 -1.88 4.00
CA LEU A 128 -26.67 -0.58 3.63
C LEU A 128 -28.16 -0.56 3.96
N GLY A 129 -28.51 0.02 5.11
CA GLY A 129 -29.84 -0.06 5.68
C GLY A 129 -30.23 -1.51 6.00
N GLN A 130 -31.01 -2.13 5.12
CA GLN A 130 -31.41 -3.54 5.23
C GLN A 130 -30.72 -4.42 4.18
N ALA A 131 -29.99 -3.82 3.24
CA ALA A 131 -29.37 -4.54 2.13
C ALA A 131 -27.99 -5.08 2.53
N LYS A 132 -27.77 -6.38 2.30
CA LYS A 132 -26.47 -7.03 2.46
C LYS A 132 -25.64 -6.82 1.19
N VAL A 133 -24.47 -6.20 1.30
CA VAL A 133 -23.61 -5.95 0.15
C VAL A 133 -22.87 -7.23 -0.18
N VAL A 134 -23.29 -7.93 -1.25
CA VAL A 134 -22.81 -9.28 -1.63
C VAL A 134 -21.30 -9.43 -1.55
N ARG A 135 -20.55 -8.42 -2.01
CA ARG A 135 -19.09 -8.46 -2.03
C ARG A 135 -18.45 -8.45 -0.64
N TYR A 136 -19.01 -7.71 0.32
CA TYR A 136 -18.35 -7.42 1.61
C TYR A 136 -19.06 -8.03 2.81
N PHE A 137 -20.33 -8.39 2.67
CA PHE A 137 -21.11 -9.05 3.72
C PHE A 137 -20.48 -10.34 4.26
N PRO A 138 -19.72 -11.15 3.49
CA PRO A 138 -18.98 -12.29 4.05
C PRO A 138 -18.04 -11.93 5.23
N ASN A 139 -17.56 -10.67 5.32
CA ASN A 139 -16.71 -10.21 6.41
C ASN A 139 -17.49 -9.59 7.59
N TYR A 140 -18.83 -9.56 7.53
CA TYR A 140 -19.68 -8.92 8.53
C TYR A 140 -19.43 -9.44 9.94
N GLU A 141 -19.48 -10.76 10.14
CA GLU A 141 -19.34 -11.39 11.46
C GLU A 141 -17.95 -11.13 12.09
N ARG A 142 -16.90 -11.27 11.26
CA ARG A 142 -15.52 -10.99 11.70
C ARG A 142 -15.35 -9.52 12.10
N THR A 143 -15.95 -8.62 11.33
CA THR A 143 -15.87 -7.17 11.60
C THR A 143 -16.68 -6.77 12.82
N LEU A 144 -17.87 -7.36 13.02
CA LEU A 144 -18.68 -7.14 14.22
C LEU A 144 -17.95 -7.64 15.47
N THR A 145 -17.34 -8.83 15.38
CA THR A 145 -16.53 -9.41 16.47
C THR A 145 -15.34 -8.53 16.82
N LEU A 146 -14.62 -8.04 15.81
CA LEU A 146 -13.50 -7.12 16.01
C LEU A 146 -13.95 -5.81 16.65
N ALA A 147 -15.05 -5.22 16.16
CA ALA A 147 -15.60 -4.00 16.76
C ALA A 147 -15.93 -4.20 18.24
N LYS A 148 -16.61 -5.30 18.59
CA LYS A 148 -16.92 -5.67 19.99
C LYS A 148 -15.67 -5.82 20.83
N SER A 149 -14.62 -6.45 20.32
CA SER A 149 -13.32 -6.58 21.01
C SER A 149 -12.70 -5.21 21.28
N ILE A 150 -12.64 -4.34 20.26
CA ILE A 150 -12.08 -2.98 20.40
C ILE A 150 -12.85 -2.19 21.46
N ILE A 151 -14.19 -2.29 21.46
CA ILE A 151 -15.04 -1.64 22.46
C ILE A 151 -14.74 -2.17 23.86
N LYS A 152 -14.63 -3.49 24.02
CA LYS A 152 -14.32 -4.13 25.30
C LYS A 152 -12.97 -3.66 25.84
N ASP A 153 -11.97 -3.53 24.98
CA ASP A 153 -10.61 -3.14 25.39
C ASP A 153 -10.52 -1.65 25.72
N LYS A 154 -11.21 -0.78 24.95
CA LYS A 154 -11.16 0.68 25.13
C LYS A 154 -12.22 1.24 26.08
N LEU A 155 -13.23 0.42 26.42
CA LEU A 155 -14.40 0.81 27.21
C LEU A 155 -15.12 2.06 26.69
N SER A 156 -14.96 2.38 25.41
CA SER A 156 -15.48 3.59 24.79
C SER A 156 -15.56 3.48 23.27
N VAL A 157 -16.38 4.34 22.67
CA VAL A 157 -16.48 4.54 21.22
C VAL A 157 -16.45 6.02 20.87
N ARG A 158 -16.38 6.34 19.58
CA ARG A 158 -16.47 7.72 19.08
C ARG A 158 -17.81 7.93 18.42
N SER A 159 -18.53 9.00 18.78
CA SER A 159 -19.77 9.36 18.10
C SER A 159 -19.51 9.85 16.68
N LYS A 160 -20.57 9.98 15.88
CA LYS A 160 -20.51 10.62 14.55
C LYS A 160 -19.92 12.04 14.58
N LYS A 161 -20.06 12.77 15.70
CA LYS A 161 -19.48 14.11 15.91
C LYS A 161 -18.07 14.06 16.52
N ASP A 162 -17.46 12.89 16.52
CA ASP A 162 -16.13 12.65 17.07
C ASP A 162 -16.01 12.97 18.56
N LYS A 163 -17.06 12.67 19.34
CA LYS A 163 -17.02 12.77 20.82
C LYS A 163 -16.85 11.39 21.44
N VAL A 164 -16.13 11.30 22.55
CA VAL A 164 -16.02 10.03 23.30
C VAL A 164 -17.37 9.71 23.92
N ILE A 165 -17.84 8.48 23.68
CA ILE A 165 -18.96 7.87 24.39
C ILE A 165 -18.35 6.85 25.34
N ASP A 166 -18.44 7.15 26.64
CA ASP A 166 -17.97 6.26 27.70
C ASP A 166 -18.94 5.09 27.87
N LEU A 167 -18.41 3.87 27.79
CA LEU A 167 -19.14 2.61 27.94
C LEU A 167 -18.65 1.80 29.15
N SER A 168 -17.75 2.37 29.96
CA SER A 168 -17.25 1.74 31.18
C SER A 168 -18.32 1.64 32.29
N LYS A 169 -19.36 2.48 32.18
CA LYS A 169 -20.50 2.52 33.11
C LYS A 169 -21.62 1.65 32.58
N ASP A 170 -22.33 1.04 33.52
CA ASP A 170 -23.47 0.14 33.28
C ASP A 170 -23.04 -1.16 32.59
N GLU A 171 -23.83 -2.24 32.76
CA GLU A 171 -23.60 -3.59 32.21
C GLU A 171 -23.59 -3.65 30.65
N LYS A 172 -23.36 -2.52 29.99
CA LYS A 172 -23.32 -2.34 28.54
C LYS A 172 -22.25 -3.19 27.89
N ILE A 173 -21.05 -3.31 28.46
CA ILE A 173 -19.98 -4.14 27.87
C ILE A 173 -20.44 -5.60 27.73
N GLU A 174 -21.08 -6.16 28.74
CA GLU A 174 -21.61 -7.53 28.64
C GLU A 174 -22.71 -7.65 27.58
N LYS A 175 -23.61 -6.67 27.50
CA LYS A 175 -24.65 -6.62 26.46
C LYS A 175 -24.04 -6.51 25.06
N ILE A 176 -23.02 -5.67 24.89
CA ILE A 176 -22.26 -5.50 23.64
C ILE A 176 -21.63 -6.84 23.24
N MET A 177 -21.03 -7.56 24.18
CA MET A 177 -20.45 -8.88 23.91
C MET A 177 -21.50 -9.94 23.52
N ARG A 178 -22.75 -9.79 23.95
CA ARG A 178 -23.88 -10.67 23.57
C ARG A 178 -24.58 -10.25 22.28
N ALA A 179 -24.37 -9.02 21.78
CA ALA A 179 -25.02 -8.54 20.56
C ALA A 179 -24.60 -9.38 19.34
N GLU A 180 -25.56 -9.87 18.57
CA GLU A 180 -25.38 -10.67 17.36
C GLU A 180 -25.49 -9.82 16.09
N THR A 181 -26.09 -8.63 16.20
CA THR A 181 -26.29 -7.74 15.07
C THR A 181 -25.75 -6.32 15.29
N CYS A 182 -25.46 -5.62 14.19
CA CYS A 182 -25.06 -4.22 14.21
C CYS A 182 -26.19 -3.30 14.72
N ASP A 183 -27.46 -3.70 14.52
CA ASP A 183 -28.65 -3.06 15.07
C ASP A 183 -28.65 -3.13 16.61
N GLU A 184 -28.55 -4.34 17.16
CA GLU A 184 -28.43 -4.53 18.61
C GLU A 184 -27.23 -3.76 19.19
N LEU A 185 -26.08 -3.86 18.54
CA LEU A 185 -24.88 -3.14 18.95
C LEU A 185 -25.12 -1.62 18.98
N HIS A 186 -25.76 -1.06 17.94
CA HIS A 186 -26.12 0.36 17.89
C HIS A 186 -27.10 0.74 19.00
N ASN A 187 -28.15 -0.05 19.21
CA ASN A 187 -29.15 0.21 20.25
C ASN A 187 -28.54 0.21 21.67
N ILE A 188 -27.56 -0.67 21.94
CA ILE A 188 -26.87 -0.72 23.23
C ILE A 188 -25.96 0.50 23.43
N VAL A 189 -25.26 0.94 22.37
CA VAL A 189 -24.44 2.17 22.41
C VAL A 189 -25.34 3.39 22.58
N GLY A 190 -26.47 3.44 21.88
CA GLY A 190 -27.52 4.45 21.99
C GLY A 190 -27.43 5.60 20.98
N GLU A 191 -26.38 5.65 20.16
CA GLU A 191 -26.21 6.65 19.09
C GLU A 191 -25.27 6.17 17.98
N ASP A 192 -25.24 6.89 16.85
CA ASP A 192 -24.31 6.65 15.74
C ASP A 192 -22.85 6.73 16.19
N PHE A 193 -22.09 5.67 15.93
CA PHE A 193 -20.72 5.56 16.45
C PHE A 193 -19.75 4.91 15.46
N TRP A 194 -18.46 5.02 15.79
CA TRP A 194 -17.39 4.30 15.16
C TRP A 194 -16.28 3.91 16.15
N VAL A 195 -15.50 2.90 15.76
CA VAL A 195 -14.26 2.48 16.43
C VAL A 195 -13.15 2.32 15.40
N ALA A 196 -11.91 2.67 15.76
CA ALA A 196 -10.75 2.48 14.89
C ALA A 196 -10.10 1.12 15.14
N THR A 197 -9.79 0.39 14.05
CA THR A 197 -8.77 -0.66 14.06
C THR A 197 -7.39 -0.03 14.21
N TRP A 198 -6.40 -0.82 14.60
CA TRP A 198 -5.03 -0.37 14.83
C TRP A 198 -4.07 -1.30 14.11
N CYS A 199 -2.93 -0.78 13.70
CA CYS A 199 -1.87 -1.56 13.09
C CYS A 199 -0.58 -1.33 13.89
N ASP A 200 0.04 -2.41 14.35
CA ASP A 200 1.34 -2.30 15.01
C ASP A 200 2.41 -1.94 13.96
N SER A 201 3.20 -0.90 14.28
CA SER A 201 4.31 -0.43 13.46
C SER A 201 5.50 -1.38 13.59
N THR A 202 6.16 -1.65 12.47
CA THR A 202 7.44 -2.37 12.43
C THR A 202 8.62 -1.42 12.25
N GLY A 203 8.37 -0.22 11.72
CA GLY A 203 9.38 0.84 11.58
C GLY A 203 9.60 1.67 12.84
N SER A 204 8.66 1.67 13.79
CA SER A 204 8.72 2.44 15.03
C SER A 204 8.22 1.60 16.20
N GLU A 205 9.15 1.11 17.03
CA GLU A 205 8.84 0.24 18.17
C GLU A 205 7.80 0.87 19.12
N GLY A 206 6.75 0.12 19.42
CA GLY A 206 5.65 0.55 20.29
C GLY A 206 4.66 1.54 19.65
N LYS A 207 4.89 2.03 18.42
CA LYS A 207 3.94 2.90 17.71
C LYS A 207 2.78 2.07 17.16
N ARG A 208 1.56 2.59 17.32
CA ARG A 208 0.35 2.05 16.68
C ARG A 208 -0.20 3.07 15.71
N LEU A 209 -0.43 2.63 14.48
CA LEU A 209 -1.01 3.42 13.41
C LEU A 209 -2.53 3.26 13.44
N GLU A 210 -3.28 4.35 13.27
CA GLU A 210 -4.74 4.26 13.13
C GLU A 210 -5.07 3.53 11.81
N GLY A 211 -5.71 2.37 11.91
CA GLY A 211 -6.14 1.59 10.74
C GLY A 211 -7.40 2.18 10.09
N THR A 212 -8.41 1.35 9.96
CA THR A 212 -9.71 1.70 9.38
C THR A 212 -10.76 1.87 10.48
N ARG A 213 -11.76 2.73 10.28
CA ARG A 213 -12.86 2.91 11.22
C ARG A 213 -14.02 1.99 10.88
N ILE A 214 -14.45 1.15 11.81
CA ILE A 214 -15.69 0.40 11.72
C ILE A 214 -16.81 1.35 12.19
N THR A 215 -17.81 1.56 11.35
CA THR A 215 -18.91 2.50 11.62
C THR A 215 -20.24 1.77 11.66
N CYS A 216 -21.09 2.14 12.62
CA CYS A 216 -22.47 1.69 12.69
C CYS A 216 -23.39 2.91 12.79
N ILE A 217 -24.15 3.17 11.74
CA ILE A 217 -24.91 4.41 11.55
C ILE A 217 -26.36 4.06 11.22
N GLN A 218 -27.32 4.60 11.96
CA GLN A 218 -28.73 4.41 11.65
C GLN A 218 -29.13 5.23 10.41
N LYS A 219 -29.89 4.65 9.48
CA LYS A 219 -30.38 5.36 8.30
C LYS A 219 -31.46 6.38 8.70
N PRO A 220 -31.28 7.70 8.44
CA PRO A 220 -32.31 8.69 8.76
C PRO A 220 -33.62 8.39 8.02
N GLY A 221 -34.73 8.39 8.76
CA GLY A 221 -36.08 8.24 8.20
C GLY A 221 -36.38 6.87 7.57
N ARG A 222 -35.58 5.83 7.84
CA ARG A 222 -35.80 4.47 7.34
C ARG A 222 -35.43 3.43 8.41
N LEU A 223 -35.97 2.22 8.26
CA LEU A 223 -35.52 1.06 9.03
C LEU A 223 -34.15 0.59 8.52
N GLY A 224 -33.25 0.22 9.43
CA GLY A 224 -31.96 -0.40 9.14
C GLY A 224 -30.73 0.49 9.38
N TYR A 225 -29.54 -0.11 9.20
CA TYR A 225 -28.26 0.44 9.61
C TYR A 225 -27.23 0.34 8.47
N ASP A 226 -26.38 1.35 8.35
CA ASP A 226 -25.16 1.26 7.56
C ASP A 226 -24.04 0.74 8.47
N PHE A 227 -23.65 -0.52 8.27
CA PHE A 227 -22.50 -1.13 8.92
C PHE A 227 -21.38 -1.27 7.89
N SER A 228 -20.32 -0.48 8.07
CA SER A 228 -19.28 -0.29 7.06
C SER A 228 -17.92 -0.04 7.66
N ILE A 229 -16.90 -0.21 6.83
CA ILE A 229 -15.56 0.29 7.14
C ILE A 229 -15.32 1.61 6.40
N ARG A 230 -14.66 2.56 7.07
CA ARG A 230 -14.27 3.87 6.54
C ARG A 230 -12.83 4.17 6.89
N THR A 231 -11.97 4.31 5.89
CA THR A 231 -10.55 4.56 6.14
C THR A 231 -10.27 6.04 5.96
N PRO A 232 -10.05 6.80 7.05
CA PRO A 232 -9.74 8.22 6.92
C PRO A 232 -8.37 8.38 6.24
N CYS A 233 -8.23 9.40 5.40
CA CYS A 233 -6.93 9.82 4.88
C CYS A 233 -6.65 11.24 5.34
N THR A 234 -6.58 11.45 6.66
CA THR A 234 -6.18 12.76 7.20
C THR A 234 -4.69 13.01 6.94
N PRO A 235 -4.22 14.27 6.88
CA PRO A 235 -2.80 14.58 6.71
C PRO A 235 -1.88 13.91 7.73
N ALA A 236 -2.29 13.86 9.00
CA ALA A 236 -1.51 13.21 10.06
C ALA A 236 -1.36 11.70 9.82
N ARG A 237 -2.46 11.02 9.51
CA ARG A 237 -2.45 9.59 9.20
C ARG A 237 -1.66 9.29 7.93
N TRP A 238 -1.74 10.16 6.92
CA TRP A 238 -0.92 10.02 5.73
C TRP A 238 0.56 10.06 6.06
N SER A 239 1.00 11.02 6.89
CA SER A 239 2.40 11.10 7.35
C SER A 239 2.83 9.82 8.07
N ASP A 240 2.00 9.32 8.96
CA ASP A 240 2.26 8.09 9.72
C ASP A 240 2.48 6.87 8.81
N PHE A 241 1.63 6.69 7.80
CA PHE A 241 1.79 5.59 6.84
C PHE A 241 2.86 5.84 5.78
N ASP A 242 3.18 7.08 5.45
CA ASP A 242 4.30 7.39 4.54
C ASP A 242 5.64 6.97 5.17
N GLU A 243 5.82 7.25 6.46
CA GLU A 243 6.96 6.78 7.25
C GLU A 243 7.00 5.24 7.32
N GLU A 244 5.87 4.60 7.65
CA GLU A 244 5.81 3.13 7.76
C GLU A 244 6.06 2.45 6.41
N MET A 245 5.46 2.94 5.32
CA MET A 245 5.66 2.38 3.98
C MET A 245 7.11 2.58 3.51
N THR A 246 7.74 3.70 3.87
CA THR A 246 9.17 3.93 3.61
C THR A 246 10.02 2.90 4.35
N SER A 247 9.77 2.71 5.65
CA SER A 247 10.50 1.73 6.46
C SER A 247 10.31 0.29 5.95
N ALA A 248 9.07 -0.10 5.61
CA ALA A 248 8.76 -1.42 5.05
C ALA A 248 9.46 -1.66 3.70
N TRP A 249 9.54 -0.62 2.86
CA TRP A 249 10.25 -0.70 1.58
C TRP A 249 11.77 -0.84 1.76
N GLU A 250 12.37 -0.07 2.68
CA GLU A 250 13.79 -0.15 2.99
C GLU A 250 14.17 -1.51 3.61
N ALA A 251 13.30 -2.05 4.47
CA ALA A 251 13.45 -3.39 5.03
C ALA A 251 13.42 -4.47 3.94
N LEU A 252 12.51 -4.35 2.97
CA LEU A 252 12.46 -5.26 1.80
C LEU A 252 13.72 -5.13 0.93
N CYS A 253 14.18 -3.91 0.65
CA CYS A 253 15.41 -3.69 -0.10
C CYS A 253 16.60 -4.33 0.61
N THR A 254 16.70 -4.18 1.93
CA THR A 254 17.74 -4.81 2.75
C THR A 254 17.66 -6.33 2.70
N ALA A 255 16.46 -6.91 2.81
CA ALA A 255 16.25 -8.36 2.79
C ALA A 255 16.66 -8.99 1.45
N TYR A 256 16.45 -8.29 0.32
CA TYR A 256 16.75 -8.82 -1.01
C TYR A 256 18.14 -8.42 -1.53
N CYS A 257 18.59 -7.18 -1.34
CA CYS A 257 19.83 -6.65 -1.94
C CYS A 257 21.12 -7.05 -1.20
N GLY A 258 21.04 -8.02 -0.29
CA GLY A 258 22.18 -8.65 0.38
C GLY A 258 22.53 -10.00 -0.24
N GLU A 259 22.61 -11.04 0.60
CA GLU A 259 22.97 -12.42 0.23
C GLU A 259 21.89 -13.10 -0.63
N ASN A 260 20.64 -12.65 -0.52
CA ASN A 260 19.50 -13.24 -1.22
C ASN A 260 19.33 -12.74 -2.67
N TYR A 261 20.15 -11.76 -3.10
CA TYR A 261 19.97 -11.11 -4.39
C TYR A 261 20.12 -12.12 -5.54
N GLY A 262 19.08 -12.25 -6.35
CA GLY A 262 19.07 -13.17 -7.48
C GLY A 262 18.97 -14.65 -7.11
N SER A 263 18.69 -14.98 -5.85
CA SER A 263 18.47 -16.36 -5.41
C SER A 263 17.37 -17.05 -6.24
N THR A 264 17.55 -18.37 -6.41
CA THR A 264 16.59 -19.30 -7.02
C THR A 264 16.11 -20.34 -6.02
N GLU A 265 16.50 -20.24 -4.75
CA GLU A 265 16.05 -21.13 -3.70
C GLU A 265 14.94 -20.45 -2.90
N LEU A 266 13.74 -21.04 -2.89
CA LEU A 266 12.58 -20.45 -2.21
C LEU A 266 12.80 -20.29 -0.70
N ASP A 267 13.51 -21.23 -0.08
CA ASP A 267 13.81 -21.19 1.36
C ASP A 267 14.69 -19.99 1.70
N ALA A 268 15.68 -19.66 0.86
CA ALA A 268 16.50 -18.46 1.02
C ALA A 268 15.70 -17.16 0.82
N LEU A 269 14.54 -17.23 0.15
CA LEU A 269 13.67 -16.08 -0.13
C LEU A 269 12.53 -15.92 0.89
N GLU A 270 12.49 -16.71 1.97
CA GLU A 270 11.42 -16.60 2.99
C GLU A 270 11.31 -15.19 3.58
N THR A 271 12.42 -14.62 4.04
CA THR A 271 12.44 -13.26 4.63
C THR A 271 12.06 -12.17 3.64
N VAL A 272 12.35 -12.39 2.34
CA VAL A 272 11.97 -11.49 1.25
C VAL A 272 10.47 -11.54 1.03
N ARG A 273 9.88 -12.75 0.98
CA ARG A 273 8.43 -12.93 0.84
C ARG A 273 7.67 -12.32 2.03
N ASP A 274 8.17 -12.52 3.24
CA ASP A 274 7.58 -11.94 4.46
C ASP A 274 7.64 -10.40 4.43
N ALA A 275 8.74 -9.82 3.96
CA ALA A 275 8.88 -8.37 3.80
C ALA A 275 7.94 -7.80 2.71
N ILE A 276 7.75 -8.51 1.60
CA ILE A 276 6.76 -8.14 0.57
C ILE A 276 5.34 -8.18 1.15
N LEU A 277 5.00 -9.22 1.91
CA LEU A 277 3.69 -9.33 2.57
C LEU A 277 3.50 -8.22 3.61
N ARG A 278 4.52 -7.84 4.36
CA ARG A 278 4.46 -6.71 5.29
C ARG A 278 4.21 -5.38 4.58
N MET A 279 4.88 -5.12 3.46
CA MET A 279 4.60 -3.92 2.64
C MET A 279 3.17 -3.94 2.11
N THR A 280 2.65 -5.12 1.76
CA THR A 280 1.26 -5.33 1.32
C THR A 280 0.25 -5.07 2.44
N TYR A 281 0.55 -5.53 3.65
CA TYR A 281 -0.26 -5.29 4.86
C TYR A 281 -0.45 -3.80 5.12
N TYR A 282 0.65 -3.03 5.13
CA TYR A 282 0.57 -1.59 5.38
C TYR A 282 -0.12 -0.85 4.25
N TRP A 283 0.04 -1.27 2.99
CA TRP A 283 -0.70 -0.68 1.87
C TRP A 283 -2.22 -0.82 2.02
N TYR A 284 -2.70 -2.01 2.38
CA TYR A 284 -4.14 -2.25 2.57
C TYR A 284 -4.71 -1.53 3.77
N ASN A 285 -3.92 -1.37 4.84
CA ASN A 285 -4.35 -0.55 5.97
C ASN A 285 -4.28 0.95 5.65
N PHE A 286 -3.27 1.41 4.92
CA PHE A 286 -3.12 2.81 4.53
C PHE A 286 -4.30 3.29 3.66
N MET A 287 -4.70 2.49 2.67
CA MET A 287 -5.73 2.83 1.67
C MET A 287 -5.55 4.23 1.01
N PRO A 288 -4.39 4.52 0.39
CA PRO A 288 -4.06 5.88 -0.05
C PRO A 288 -4.74 6.32 -1.35
N LEU A 289 -5.56 5.46 -1.97
CA LEU A 289 -6.26 5.76 -3.22
C LEU A 289 -7.76 5.94 -3.00
N ALA A 290 -8.36 6.88 -3.73
CA ALA A 290 -9.80 7.12 -3.66
C ALA A 290 -10.63 5.91 -4.13
N ARG A 291 -10.13 5.18 -5.14
CA ARG A 291 -10.58 3.84 -5.53
C ARG A 291 -9.41 2.98 -5.99
N GLY A 292 -9.58 1.66 -5.92
CA GLY A 292 -8.66 0.71 -6.53
C GLY A 292 -7.50 0.22 -5.63
N THR A 293 -7.41 0.65 -4.38
CA THR A 293 -6.35 0.21 -3.43
C THR A 293 -6.14 -1.31 -3.43
N ALA A 294 -7.22 -2.09 -3.32
CA ALA A 294 -7.15 -3.55 -3.22
C ALA A 294 -6.47 -4.18 -4.44
N VAL A 295 -6.90 -3.82 -5.65
CA VAL A 295 -6.34 -4.34 -6.90
C VAL A 295 -4.90 -3.86 -7.08
N THR A 296 -4.63 -2.57 -6.83
CA THR A 296 -3.28 -2.00 -6.94
C THR A 296 -2.30 -2.71 -5.99
N GLY A 297 -2.72 -3.00 -4.75
CA GLY A 297 -1.90 -3.72 -3.78
C GLY A 297 -1.55 -5.12 -4.25
N PHE A 298 -2.52 -5.85 -4.78
CA PHE A 298 -2.28 -7.19 -5.30
C PHE A 298 -1.36 -7.20 -6.53
N VAL A 299 -1.53 -6.25 -7.46
CA VAL A 299 -0.63 -6.11 -8.63
C VAL A 299 0.81 -5.83 -8.19
N VAL A 300 1.02 -4.98 -7.18
CA VAL A 300 2.35 -4.68 -6.67
C VAL A 300 2.96 -5.86 -5.92
N LEU A 301 2.17 -6.58 -5.11
CA LEU A 301 2.59 -7.85 -4.49
C LEU A 301 3.14 -8.82 -5.55
N LEU A 302 2.41 -9.03 -6.64
CA LEU A 302 2.85 -9.89 -7.74
C LEU A 302 4.11 -9.35 -8.45
N GLY A 303 4.18 -8.04 -8.70
CA GLY A 303 5.34 -7.41 -9.33
C GLY A 303 6.61 -7.52 -8.48
N LEU A 304 6.50 -7.37 -7.16
CA LEU A 304 7.61 -7.53 -6.22
C LEU A 304 8.09 -8.98 -6.13
N LEU A 305 7.16 -9.94 -6.08
CA LEU A 305 7.49 -11.37 -6.14
C LEU A 305 8.22 -11.70 -7.44
N LEU A 306 7.71 -11.25 -8.58
CA LEU A 306 8.32 -11.50 -9.89
C LEU A 306 9.70 -10.85 -10.00
N ALA A 307 9.88 -9.62 -9.48
CA ALA A 307 11.18 -8.95 -9.41
C ALA A 307 12.22 -9.79 -8.65
N ALA A 308 11.76 -10.54 -7.65
CA ALA A 308 12.54 -11.47 -6.83
C ALA A 308 12.58 -12.91 -7.40
N ASN A 309 12.23 -13.10 -8.68
CA ASN A 309 12.18 -14.38 -9.41
C ASN A 309 11.07 -15.35 -8.96
N MET A 310 10.05 -14.89 -8.25
CA MET A 310 8.94 -15.72 -7.79
C MET A 310 7.68 -15.38 -8.60
N GLU A 311 7.25 -16.31 -9.44
CA GLU A 311 6.00 -16.20 -10.18
C GLU A 311 4.87 -16.88 -9.40
N PHE A 312 3.78 -16.14 -9.19
CA PHE A 312 2.53 -16.69 -8.70
C PHE A 312 1.75 -17.30 -9.85
N THR A 313 1.42 -18.60 -9.75
CA THR A 313 0.82 -19.36 -10.87
C THR A 313 -0.61 -19.84 -10.63
N GLU A 314 -1.15 -19.59 -9.44
CA GLU A 314 -2.48 -20.07 -9.03
C GLU A 314 -3.50 -18.93 -8.94
N THR A 315 -4.67 -19.20 -8.36
CA THR A 315 -5.70 -18.20 -8.08
C THR A 315 -5.84 -17.96 -6.58
N ILE A 316 -6.28 -16.75 -6.20
CA ILE A 316 -6.65 -16.46 -4.81
C ILE A 316 -7.74 -17.47 -4.36
N PRO A 317 -7.60 -18.12 -3.20
CA PRO A 317 -8.60 -19.05 -2.68
C PRO A 317 -10.01 -18.46 -2.67
N LYS A 318 -11.00 -19.28 -3.05
CA LYS A 318 -12.40 -18.83 -3.10
C LYS A 318 -12.87 -18.34 -1.74
N GLY A 319 -13.45 -17.15 -1.71
CA GLY A 319 -13.97 -16.52 -0.49
C GLY A 319 -12.93 -15.70 0.29
N LEU A 320 -11.65 -15.73 -0.10
CA LEU A 320 -10.63 -14.91 0.52
C LEU A 320 -10.58 -13.50 -0.09
N GLN A 321 -10.46 -12.49 0.77
CA GLN A 321 -10.21 -11.10 0.39
C GLN A 321 -8.99 -10.59 1.14
N ILE A 322 -7.86 -10.48 0.44
CA ILE A 322 -6.54 -10.22 1.04
C ILE A 322 -6.50 -8.87 1.76
N ASP A 323 -7.18 -7.85 1.22
CA ASP A 323 -7.34 -6.55 1.87
C ASP A 323 -8.05 -6.66 3.22
N TRP A 324 -9.07 -7.51 3.34
CA TRP A 324 -9.77 -7.76 4.60
C TRP A 324 -8.94 -8.57 5.59
N GLU A 325 -8.08 -9.48 5.12
CA GLU A 325 -7.09 -10.12 6.00
C GLU A 325 -6.16 -9.09 6.62
N ALA A 326 -5.79 -8.03 5.90
CA ALA A 326 -4.95 -6.97 6.48
C ALA A 326 -5.76 -6.05 7.42
N ILE A 327 -6.96 -5.63 7.02
CA ILE A 327 -7.78 -4.65 7.76
C ILE A 327 -8.27 -5.20 9.11
N LEU A 328 -8.51 -6.51 9.19
CA LEU A 328 -9.06 -7.16 10.38
C LEU A 328 -7.99 -7.70 11.35
N ASN A 329 -6.71 -7.55 11.02
CA ASN A 329 -5.59 -7.94 11.88
C ASN A 329 -4.84 -6.71 12.40
N VAL A 330 -4.44 -6.73 13.68
CA VAL A 330 -3.66 -5.65 14.29
C VAL A 330 -2.16 -5.82 14.04
N GLU A 331 -1.70 -7.07 14.14
CA GLU A 331 -0.31 -7.44 13.98
C GLU A 331 -0.02 -7.81 12.52
N PRO A 332 1.03 -7.23 11.90
CA PRO A 332 1.46 -7.62 10.56
C PRO A 332 1.76 -9.12 10.44
N GLY A 333 2.30 -9.75 11.49
CA GLY A 333 2.65 -11.17 11.52
C GLY A 333 1.44 -12.08 11.26
N SER A 334 0.32 -11.82 11.94
CA SER A 334 -0.93 -12.56 11.75
C SER A 334 -1.45 -12.50 10.30
N PHE A 335 -1.29 -11.34 9.64
CA PHE A 335 -1.59 -11.21 8.22
C PHE A 335 -0.62 -12.04 7.35
N VAL A 336 0.68 -11.95 7.63
CA VAL A 336 1.70 -12.72 6.90
C VAL A 336 1.39 -14.22 6.99
N ASP A 337 1.12 -14.75 8.18
CA ASP A 337 0.83 -16.17 8.38
C ASP A 337 -0.44 -16.63 7.64
N SER A 338 -1.51 -15.82 7.70
CA SER A 338 -2.76 -16.07 6.96
C SER A 338 -2.50 -16.16 5.45
N VAL A 339 -1.77 -15.20 4.88
CA VAL A 339 -1.50 -15.15 3.44
C VAL A 339 -0.47 -16.19 2.99
N LYS A 340 0.56 -16.43 3.79
CA LYS A 340 1.64 -17.40 3.56
C LYS A 340 1.10 -18.80 3.28
N SER A 341 0.08 -19.23 4.03
CA SER A 341 -0.50 -20.57 3.97
C SER A 341 -0.94 -21.02 2.55
N TRP A 342 -1.42 -20.10 1.73
CA TRP A 342 -1.88 -20.39 0.37
C TRP A 342 -1.02 -19.74 -0.72
N LEU A 343 -0.39 -18.60 -0.43
CA LEU A 343 0.45 -17.90 -1.41
C LEU A 343 1.74 -18.67 -1.66
N TYR A 344 2.46 -19.10 -0.62
CA TYR A 344 3.80 -19.65 -0.78
C TYR A 344 3.83 -20.97 -1.57
N PRO A 345 2.91 -21.93 -1.34
CA PRO A 345 2.81 -23.12 -2.17
C PRO A 345 2.51 -22.83 -3.66
N SER A 346 2.00 -21.64 -3.96
CA SER A 346 1.61 -21.22 -5.32
C SER A 346 2.73 -20.48 -6.08
N LEU A 347 3.90 -20.29 -5.44
CA LEU A 347 5.05 -19.61 -6.02
C LEU A 347 5.99 -20.60 -6.72
N LYS A 348 6.43 -20.25 -7.92
CA LYS A 348 7.45 -20.97 -8.68
C LYS A 348 8.59 -20.04 -9.02
N ILE A 349 9.80 -20.58 -9.11
CA ILE A 349 10.95 -19.81 -9.57
C ILE A 349 10.82 -19.58 -11.08
N ASN A 350 10.86 -18.32 -11.50
CA ASN A 350 10.87 -17.91 -12.89
C ASN A 350 11.86 -16.77 -13.10
N THR A 351 12.82 -16.99 -14.00
CA THR A 351 13.79 -15.99 -14.44
C THR A 351 13.63 -15.59 -15.91
N SER A 352 12.80 -16.29 -16.70
CA SER A 352 12.62 -16.04 -18.13
C SER A 352 11.98 -14.69 -18.42
N TRP A 353 11.23 -14.13 -17.47
CA TRP A 353 10.65 -12.79 -17.59
C TRP A 353 11.71 -11.69 -17.78
N ARG A 354 12.96 -11.94 -17.38
CA ARG A 354 14.08 -11.00 -17.52
C ARG A 354 14.50 -10.80 -18.99
N ASP A 355 14.18 -11.75 -19.85
CA ASP A 355 14.49 -11.68 -21.29
C ASP A 355 13.43 -10.89 -22.08
N HIS A 356 12.31 -10.53 -21.44
CA HIS A 356 11.30 -9.69 -22.07
C HIS A 356 11.82 -8.27 -22.30
N THR A 357 11.49 -7.73 -23.47
CA THR A 357 11.75 -6.32 -23.78
C THR A 357 11.10 -5.43 -22.72
N GLU A 358 11.79 -4.36 -22.35
CA GLU A 358 11.26 -3.38 -21.42
C GLU A 358 9.98 -2.77 -21.96
N ILE A 359 8.93 -2.72 -21.14
CA ILE A 359 7.61 -2.23 -21.58
C ILE A 359 7.68 -0.80 -22.11
N SER A 360 8.46 0.06 -21.44
CA SER A 360 8.70 1.44 -21.87
C SER A 360 9.44 1.55 -23.20
N SER A 361 10.18 0.52 -23.60
CA SER A 361 10.88 0.46 -24.89
C SER A 361 10.02 -0.18 -25.97
N ALA A 362 9.20 -1.18 -25.61
CA ALA A 362 8.30 -1.88 -26.52
C ALA A 362 7.12 -1.01 -26.97
N PHE A 363 6.66 -0.10 -26.10
CA PHE A 363 5.52 0.77 -26.39
C PHE A 363 5.86 2.24 -26.13
N SER A 364 5.89 3.03 -27.22
CA SER A 364 6.20 4.45 -27.16
C SER A 364 5.05 5.32 -26.61
N THR A 365 3.81 4.80 -26.61
CA THR A 365 2.63 5.52 -26.12
C THR A 365 1.67 4.60 -25.39
N THR A 366 0.88 5.17 -24.48
CA THR A 366 -0.24 4.47 -23.83
C THR A 366 -1.23 3.93 -24.86
N GLY A 367 -1.49 4.67 -25.93
CA GLY A 367 -2.38 4.25 -27.02
C GLY A 367 -1.90 2.97 -27.71
N ALA A 368 -0.58 2.81 -27.91
CA ALA A 368 0.00 1.59 -28.48
C ALA A 368 -0.23 0.37 -27.58
N VAL A 369 -0.13 0.53 -26.26
CA VAL A 369 -0.45 -0.53 -25.30
C VAL A 369 -1.93 -0.89 -25.35
N VAL A 370 -2.81 0.11 -25.30
CA VAL A 370 -4.27 -0.13 -25.37
C VAL A 370 -4.61 -0.86 -26.65
N ALA A 371 -4.08 -0.43 -27.80
CA ALA A 371 -4.29 -1.11 -29.08
C ALA A 371 -3.80 -2.57 -29.04
N ALA A 372 -2.59 -2.81 -28.55
CA ALA A 372 -2.03 -4.16 -28.46
C ALA A 372 -2.86 -5.07 -27.55
N LEU A 373 -3.31 -4.59 -26.39
CA LEU A 373 -4.06 -5.40 -25.43
C LEU A 373 -5.55 -5.53 -25.75
N SER A 374 -6.08 -4.66 -26.61
CA SER A 374 -7.49 -4.68 -27.05
C SER A 374 -7.74 -5.57 -28.27
N THR A 375 -6.68 -6.05 -28.94
CA THR A 375 -6.84 -7.00 -30.06
C THR A 375 -7.22 -8.39 -29.54
N TYR A 376 -8.25 -8.95 -30.17
CA TYR A 376 -8.65 -10.34 -30.03
C TYR A 376 -8.11 -11.07 -31.25
N ASN A 377 -7.42 -12.19 -31.04
CA ASN A 377 -7.47 -13.27 -32.02
C ASN A 377 -8.59 -14.16 -31.53
N ASP A 378 -9.64 -14.30 -32.35
CA ASP A 378 -10.75 -15.24 -32.14
C ASP A 378 -10.24 -16.70 -32.14
#